data_AF-A0A973JC17-F1
#
_entry.id   AF-A0A973JC17-F1
#
_cell.length_a   1.000
_cell.length_b   1.000
_cell.length_c   1.000
_cell.angle_alpha   90.00
_cell.angle_beta   90.00
_cell.angle_gamma   90.00
#
_symmetry.space_group_name_H-M   'P 1'
#
loop_
_entity.id
_entity.type
_entity.pdbx_description
1 polymer ?
#
loop_
_entity_poly.entity_id
_entity_poly.type
_entity_poly.pdbx_seq_one_letter_code
_entity_poly.pdbx_strand_id
1 'polypeptide(L)'
;EKMHCSVMGKQALVRAIENYKGAPVLEAGAKIICECFGVTDKDIERAIRDNNLSTVEEVTNYTKAGGGCGNCQEAIQQIIDSVRSETVTPKKPKLTNLQKIRLIEETIDREIRPSLRNDGGDIDLIDVVGNRVIVATRGACATCKAANITLKNFVEHRLKELVSPDLTVEEEAK
;
A
#
# COMPACT_ATOMS: atom_id res chain seq x y z
N GLU A 1 -12.48 -28.16 -24.94
CA GLU A 1 -11.10 -28.36 -24.46
C GLU A 1 -10.60 -29.71 -24.95
N LYS A 2 -9.57 -29.77 -25.80
CA LYS A 2 -8.97 -31.04 -26.25
C LYS A 2 -7.59 -31.16 -25.61
N MET A 3 -7.51 -31.76 -24.42
CA MET A 3 -6.23 -32.15 -23.83
C MET A 3 -5.66 -33.34 -24.59
N HIS A 4 -4.47 -33.20 -25.17
CA HIS A 4 -3.81 -34.28 -25.89
C HIS A 4 -3.03 -35.16 -24.90
N CYS A 5 -3.16 -36.48 -25.02
CA CYS A 5 -2.63 -37.47 -24.07
C CYS A 5 -1.12 -37.34 -23.81
N SER A 6 -0.37 -36.79 -24.76
CA SER A 6 1.07 -36.54 -24.67
C SER A 6 1.43 -35.47 -23.63
N VAL A 7 0.61 -34.44 -23.46
CA VAL A 7 0.86 -33.34 -22.51
C VAL A 7 0.60 -33.82 -21.08
N MET A 8 -0.51 -34.52 -20.86
CA MET A 8 -0.84 -35.11 -19.56
C MET A 8 0.19 -36.19 -19.15
N GLY A 9 0.61 -37.05 -20.10
CA GLY A 9 1.61 -38.08 -19.83
C GLY A 9 2.96 -37.50 -19.43
N LYS A 10 3.43 -36.46 -20.15
CA LYS A 10 4.67 -35.75 -19.80
C LYS A 10 4.58 -35.11 -18.42
N GLN A 11 3.47 -34.43 -18.10
CA GLN A 11 3.27 -33.78 -16.80
C GLN A 11 3.21 -34.79 -15.65
N ALA A 12 2.51 -35.91 -15.84
CA ALA A 12 2.44 -36.98 -14.84
C ALA A 12 3.82 -37.60 -14.58
N LEU A 13 4.59 -37.86 -15.65
CA LEU A 13 5.93 -38.44 -15.55
C LEU A 13 6.91 -37.50 -14.86
N VAL A 14 6.89 -36.20 -15.19
CA VAL A 14 7.74 -35.19 -14.55
C VAL A 14 7.45 -35.12 -13.05
N ARG A 15 6.17 -35.05 -12.65
CA ARG A 15 5.76 -35.04 -11.23
C ARG A 15 6.19 -36.31 -10.48
N ALA A 16 6.09 -37.47 -11.13
CA ALA A 16 6.50 -38.73 -10.53
C ALA A 16 8.03 -38.78 -10.28
N ILE A 17 8.83 -38.26 -11.22
CA ILE A 17 10.29 -38.18 -11.10
C ILE A 17 10.71 -37.20 -10.00
N GLU A 18 10.02 -36.06 -9.88
CA GLU A 18 10.28 -35.05 -8.85
C GLU A 18 9.97 -35.58 -7.45
N ASN A 19 8.82 -36.27 -7.27
CA ASN A 19 8.47 -36.95 -6.03
C ASN A 19 9.49 -38.04 -5.66
N TYR A 20 10.00 -38.78 -6.64
CA TYR A 20 11.01 -39.82 -6.40
C TYR A 20 12.37 -39.25 -5.98
N LYS A 21 12.76 -38.08 -6.51
CA LYS A 21 14.07 -37.45 -6.23
C LYS A 21 14.13 -36.65 -4.94
N GLY A 22 13.02 -36.53 -4.19
CA GLY A 22 12.97 -35.75 -2.94
C GLY A 22 13.19 -34.25 -3.13
N ALA A 23 13.04 -33.75 -4.37
CA ALA A 23 13.06 -32.31 -4.63
C ALA A 23 11.79 -31.68 -4.05
N PRO A 24 11.84 -30.41 -3.59
CA PRO A 24 10.65 -29.72 -3.13
C PRO A 24 9.61 -29.73 -4.25
N VAL A 25 8.48 -30.36 -3.95
CA VAL A 25 7.31 -30.45 -4.83
C VAL A 25 7.00 -29.03 -5.32
N LEU A 26 6.92 -28.83 -6.64
CA LEU A 26 6.37 -27.60 -7.22
C LEU A 26 5.07 -27.29 -6.47
N GLU A 27 5.04 -26.17 -5.74
CA GLU A 27 3.99 -25.89 -4.77
C GLU A 27 2.61 -26.16 -5.37
N ALA A 28 1.83 -27.02 -4.70
CA ALA A 28 0.50 -27.41 -5.13
C ALA A 28 -0.32 -26.17 -5.54
N GLY A 29 -0.68 -26.10 -6.82
CA GLY A 29 -1.50 -25.01 -7.39
C GLY A 29 -0.83 -24.16 -8.48
N ALA A 30 0.46 -24.35 -8.81
CA ALA A 30 1.10 -23.59 -9.89
C ALA A 30 0.53 -23.95 -11.27
N LYS A 31 -0.09 -22.98 -11.95
CA LYS A 31 -0.60 -23.12 -13.32
C LYS A 31 0.50 -22.76 -14.31
N ILE A 32 0.74 -23.63 -15.30
CA ILE A 32 1.67 -23.31 -16.40
C ILE A 32 1.03 -22.22 -17.27
N ILE A 33 1.69 -21.08 -17.36
CA ILE A 33 1.25 -19.93 -18.16
C ILE A 33 1.96 -19.94 -19.51
N CYS A 34 3.24 -20.29 -19.55
CA CYS A 34 3.99 -20.43 -20.79
C CYS A 34 4.37 -21.88 -21.05
N GLU A 35 3.71 -22.53 -22.02
CA GLU A 35 4.02 -23.91 -22.41
C GLU A 35 5.36 -24.06 -23.13
N CYS A 36 5.83 -23.00 -23.82
CA CYS A 36 7.09 -23.03 -24.56
C CYS A 36 8.32 -23.11 -23.66
N PHE A 37 8.32 -22.31 -22.59
CA PHE A 37 9.45 -22.21 -21.66
C PHE A 37 9.18 -22.85 -20.30
N GLY A 38 7.99 -23.44 -20.10
CA GLY A 38 7.60 -24.12 -18.87
C GLY A 38 7.46 -23.19 -17.66
N VAL A 39 7.17 -21.91 -17.90
CA VAL A 39 7.08 -20.89 -16.84
C VAL A 39 5.69 -20.91 -16.22
N THR A 40 5.64 -20.94 -14.89
CA THR A 40 4.39 -20.94 -14.12
C THR A 40 3.95 -19.53 -13.70
N ASP A 41 2.69 -19.42 -13.30
CA ASP A 41 2.13 -18.22 -12.65
C ASP A 41 3.00 -17.74 -11.47
N LYS A 42 3.39 -18.65 -10.58
CA LYS A 42 4.23 -18.34 -9.41
C LYS A 42 5.63 -17.86 -9.78
N ASP A 43 6.20 -18.37 -10.86
CA ASP A 43 7.51 -17.92 -11.36
C ASP A 43 7.42 -16.47 -11.86
N ILE A 44 6.33 -16.11 -12.55
CA ILE A 44 6.06 -14.76 -13.02
C ILE A 44 5.78 -13.83 -11.84
N GLU A 45 4.94 -14.22 -10.89
CA GLU A 45 4.66 -13.44 -9.68
C GLU A 45 5.92 -13.15 -8.88
N ARG A 46 6.78 -14.16 -8.68
CA ARG A 46 8.05 -13.99 -7.97
C ARG A 46 8.97 -13.03 -8.72
N ALA A 47 9.12 -13.19 -10.04
CA ALA A 47 9.92 -12.30 -10.85
C ALA A 47 9.44 -10.84 -10.77
N ILE A 48 8.12 -10.62 -10.80
CA ILE A 48 7.50 -9.29 -10.67
C ILE A 48 7.78 -8.70 -9.28
N ARG A 49 7.62 -9.48 -8.20
CA ARG A 49 7.84 -8.99 -6.83
C ARG A 49 9.31 -8.68 -6.52
N ASP A 50 10.22 -9.56 -6.95
CA ASP A 50 11.64 -9.42 -6.63
C ASP A 50 12.32 -8.29 -7.42
N ASN A 51 11.87 -8.03 -8.65
CA ASN A 51 12.49 -7.05 -9.56
C ASN A 51 11.58 -5.85 -9.88
N ASN A 52 10.40 -5.77 -9.26
CA ASN A 52 9.41 -4.70 -9.47
C ASN A 52 9.04 -4.46 -10.94
N LEU A 53 8.90 -5.55 -11.72
CA LEU A 53 8.63 -5.50 -13.15
C LEU A 53 7.23 -4.94 -13.44
N SER A 54 7.11 -4.20 -14.54
CA SER A 54 5.94 -3.35 -14.83
C SER A 54 5.27 -3.58 -16.17
N THR A 55 6.00 -4.18 -17.09
CA THR A 55 5.58 -4.39 -18.46
C THR A 55 5.76 -5.85 -18.85
N VAL A 56 4.98 -6.30 -19.84
CA VAL A 56 5.11 -7.65 -20.40
C VAL A 56 6.52 -7.88 -20.97
N GLU A 57 7.13 -6.85 -21.54
CA GLU A 57 8.50 -6.92 -22.08
C GLU A 57 9.54 -7.17 -20.98
N GLU A 58 9.45 -6.46 -19.86
CA GLU A 58 10.31 -6.67 -18.70
C GLU A 58 10.17 -8.08 -18.13
N VAL A 59 8.93 -8.57 -18.00
CA VAL A 59 8.66 -9.95 -17.58
C VAL A 59 9.22 -10.95 -18.59
N THR A 60 9.09 -10.67 -19.89
CA THR A 60 9.63 -11.51 -20.96
C THR A 60 11.16 -11.56 -20.90
N ASN A 61 11.84 -10.45 -20.67
CA ASN A 61 13.30 -10.41 -20.56
C ASN A 61 13.81 -11.21 -19.37
N TYR A 62 13.06 -11.23 -18.26
CA TYR A 62 13.48 -11.92 -17.04
C TYR A 62 13.10 -13.41 -17.03
N THR A 63 11.84 -13.71 -17.35
CA THR A 63 11.28 -15.08 -17.27
C THR A 63 11.35 -15.83 -18.59
N LYS A 64 11.65 -15.14 -19.71
CA LYS A 64 11.60 -15.66 -21.10
C LYS A 64 10.19 -16.04 -21.57
N ALA A 65 9.17 -15.96 -20.71
CA ALA A 65 7.78 -16.19 -21.09
C ALA A 65 7.29 -15.09 -22.04
N GLY A 66 6.60 -15.45 -23.13
CA GLY A 66 6.01 -14.48 -24.05
C GLY A 66 6.90 -13.98 -25.19
N GLY A 67 8.20 -14.31 -25.20
CA GLY A 67 9.14 -13.88 -26.26
C GLY A 67 9.14 -14.73 -27.53
N GLY A 68 8.48 -15.90 -27.50
CA GLY A 68 8.40 -16.83 -28.62
C GLY A 68 7.06 -16.76 -29.37
N CYS A 69 6.11 -17.59 -28.93
CA CYS A 69 4.81 -17.75 -29.61
C CYS A 69 3.76 -16.65 -29.28
N GLY A 70 4.03 -15.78 -28.32
CA GLY A 70 3.13 -14.68 -27.92
C GLY A 70 1.84 -15.08 -27.18
N ASN A 71 1.39 -16.34 -27.26
CA ASN A 71 0.09 -16.80 -26.71
C ASN A 71 -0.12 -16.57 -25.20
N CYS A 72 0.95 -16.38 -24.43
CA CYS A 72 0.88 -16.16 -22.98
C CYS A 72 0.99 -14.68 -22.59
N GLN A 73 1.13 -13.74 -23.53
CA GLN A 73 1.30 -12.32 -23.24
C GLN A 73 0.07 -11.72 -22.54
N GLU A 74 -1.15 -12.08 -22.94
CA GLU A 74 -2.38 -11.63 -22.27
C GLU A 74 -2.47 -12.16 -20.83
N ALA A 75 -2.10 -13.42 -20.61
CA ALA A 75 -2.08 -14.02 -19.28
C ALA A 75 -1.01 -13.37 -18.38
N ILE A 76 0.16 -13.03 -18.94
CA ILE A 76 1.22 -12.30 -18.22
C ILE A 76 0.72 -10.91 -17.80
N GLN A 77 0.03 -10.19 -18.68
CA GLN A 77 -0.54 -8.87 -18.36
C GLN A 77 -1.54 -8.97 -17.19
N GLN A 78 -2.42 -9.97 -17.20
CA GLN A 78 -3.36 -10.20 -16.10
C GLN A 78 -2.67 -10.46 -14.76
N ILE A 79 -1.55 -11.20 -14.76
CA ILE A 79 -0.74 -11.46 -13.55
C ILE A 79 -0.05 -10.19 -13.07
N ILE A 80 0.47 -9.36 -13.99
CA ILE A 80 1.04 -8.04 -13.65
C ILE A 80 -0.03 -7.17 -12.98
N ASP A 81 -1.23 -7.11 -13.56
CA ASP A 81 -2.33 -6.30 -13.03
C ASP A 81 -2.82 -6.82 -11.68
N SER A 82 -2.93 -8.13 -11.48
CA SER A 82 -3.35 -8.72 -10.21
C SER A 82 -2.33 -8.46 -9.11
N VAL A 83 -1.05 -8.76 -9.33
CA VAL A 83 0.03 -8.55 -8.34
C VAL A 83 0.19 -7.07 -8.00
N ARG A 84 -0.02 -6.19 -8.99
CA ARG A 84 0.02 -4.74 -8.76
C ARG A 84 -1.19 -4.25 -7.99
N SER A 85 -2.37 -4.75 -8.29
CA SER A 85 -3.58 -4.40 -7.53
C SER A 85 -3.45 -4.75 -6.04
N GLU A 86 -2.75 -5.84 -5.71
CA GLU A 86 -2.43 -6.23 -4.33
C GLU A 86 -1.31 -5.39 -3.70
N THR A 87 -0.37 -4.87 -4.49
CA THR A 87 0.78 -4.08 -3.99
C THR A 87 0.56 -2.58 -4.01
N VAL A 88 -0.53 -2.08 -4.59
CA VAL A 88 -0.94 -0.67 -4.43
C VAL A 88 -1.75 -0.51 -3.16
N THR A 89 -1.10 -0.59 -1.99
CA THR A 89 -1.46 0.42 -0.99
C THR A 89 -1.11 1.76 -1.63
N PRO A 90 -2.06 2.68 -1.85
CA PRO A 90 -1.74 3.97 -2.43
C PRO A 90 -0.77 4.65 -1.46
N LYS A 91 0.52 4.66 -1.80
CA LYS A 91 1.49 5.53 -1.14
C LYS A 91 1.05 6.93 -1.53
N LYS A 92 0.14 7.50 -0.74
CA LYS A 92 -0.35 8.87 -0.91
C LYS A 92 0.89 9.72 -1.17
N PRO A 93 0.94 10.47 -2.28
CA PRO A 93 2.10 11.30 -2.60
C PRO A 93 2.42 12.11 -1.34
N LYS A 94 3.67 12.05 -0.87
CA LYS A 94 4.09 12.78 0.32
C LYS A 94 3.88 14.26 0.01
N LEU A 95 2.76 14.80 0.46
CA LEU A 95 2.46 16.22 0.38
C LEU A 95 3.70 16.98 0.84
N THR A 96 4.08 18.00 0.08
CA THR A 96 5.17 18.89 0.49
C THR A 96 4.85 19.46 1.87
N ASN A 97 5.86 19.71 2.72
CA ASN A 97 5.63 20.24 4.07
C ASN A 97 4.75 21.52 4.05
N LEU A 98 4.90 22.35 3.02
CA LEU A 98 4.05 23.53 2.77
C LEU A 98 2.58 23.21 2.53
N GLN A 99 2.27 22.18 1.73
CA GLN A 99 0.88 21.74 1.49
C GLN A 99 0.25 21.14 2.74
N LYS A 100 1.04 20.40 3.54
CA LYS A 100 0.57 19.86 4.82
C LYS A 100 0.21 20.97 5.81
N ILE A 101 1.10 21.96 5.98
CA ILE A 101 0.86 23.07 6.91
C ILE A 101 -0.41 23.84 6.53
N ARG A 102 -0.57 24.19 5.24
CA ARG A 102 -1.78 24.88 4.76
C ARG A 102 -3.06 24.09 5.04
N LEU A 103 -3.03 22.78 4.80
CA LEU A 103 -4.19 21.93 5.01
C LEU A 103 -4.52 21.77 6.50
N ILE A 104 -3.50 21.68 7.36
CA ILE A 104 -3.66 21.65 8.82
C ILE A 104 -4.26 22.97 9.31
N GLU A 105 -3.73 24.10 8.87
CA GLU A 105 -4.22 25.44 9.21
C GLU A 105 -5.68 25.62 8.79
N GLU A 106 -6.02 25.29 7.54
CA GLU A 106 -7.40 25.35 7.05
C GLU A 106 -8.35 24.43 7.85
N THR A 107 -7.89 23.23 8.19
CA THR A 107 -8.68 22.28 8.99
C THR A 107 -8.94 22.81 10.40
N ILE A 108 -7.91 23.44 11.01
CA ILE A 108 -8.04 24.06 12.34
C ILE A 108 -9.06 25.21 12.28
N ASP A 109 -9.00 26.06 11.26
CA ASP A 109 -9.92 27.19 11.11
C ASP A 109 -11.36 26.77 10.82
N ARG A 110 -11.56 25.75 9.99
CA ARG A 110 -12.90 25.36 9.52
C ARG A 110 -13.65 24.45 10.49
N GLU A 111 -12.96 23.54 11.17
CA GLU A 111 -13.61 22.48 11.96
C GLU A 111 -13.35 22.63 13.47
N ILE A 112 -12.09 22.91 13.84
CA ILE A 112 -11.66 22.85 15.24
C ILE A 112 -11.99 24.16 15.96
N ARG A 113 -11.60 25.32 15.41
CA ARG A 113 -11.85 26.64 16.01
C ARG A 113 -13.32 26.96 16.27
N PRO A 114 -14.29 26.74 15.36
CA PRO A 114 -15.69 27.00 15.67
C PRO A 114 -16.19 26.11 16.80
N SER A 115 -15.75 24.86 16.86
CA SER A 115 -16.08 23.93 17.95
C SER A 115 -15.51 24.42 19.28
N LEU A 116 -14.24 24.80 19.32
CA LEU A 116 -13.58 25.30 20.55
C LEU A 116 -14.12 26.66 21.02
N ARG A 117 -14.49 27.54 20.08
CA ARG A 117 -15.08 28.85 20.41
C ARG A 117 -16.44 28.72 21.05
N ASN A 118 -17.24 27.72 20.68
CA ASN A 118 -18.50 27.42 21.36
C ASN A 118 -18.26 27.03 22.83
N ASP A 119 -17.13 26.37 23.11
CA ASP A 119 -16.69 26.00 24.46
C ASP A 119 -15.92 27.12 25.19
N GLY A 120 -15.77 28.30 24.58
CA GLY A 120 -15.08 29.46 25.17
C GLY A 120 -13.55 29.38 25.15
N GLY A 121 -12.98 28.51 24.33
CA GLY A 121 -11.55 28.39 24.10
C GLY A 121 -11.12 28.78 22.69
N ASP A 122 -9.80 28.73 22.47
CA ASP A 122 -9.21 28.90 21.14
C ASP A 122 -7.94 28.05 21.02
N ILE A 123 -7.43 27.89 19.80
CA ILE A 123 -6.22 27.13 19.51
C ILE A 123 -5.38 27.82 18.44
N ASP A 124 -4.07 27.79 18.64
CA ASP A 124 -3.10 28.26 17.67
C ASP A 124 -2.10 27.17 17.28
N LEU A 125 -1.80 27.12 15.99
CA LEU A 125 -0.73 26.30 15.46
C LEU A 125 0.61 27.03 15.66
N ILE A 126 1.55 26.39 16.37
CA ILE A 126 2.90 26.94 16.57
C ILE A 126 3.83 26.46 15.46
N ASP A 127 3.96 25.14 15.30
CA ASP A 127 4.88 24.55 14.33
C ASP A 127 4.43 23.14 13.89
N VAL A 128 4.95 22.68 12.75
CA VAL A 128 4.73 21.33 12.22
C VAL A 128 6.08 20.70 11.86
N VAL A 129 6.54 19.78 12.69
CA VAL A 129 7.80 19.05 12.49
C VAL A 129 7.51 17.64 11.96
N GLY A 130 7.54 17.49 10.65
CA GLY A 130 7.30 16.21 9.97
C GLY A 130 5.85 15.73 10.11
N ASN A 131 5.59 14.91 11.12
CA ASN A 131 4.26 14.42 11.47
C ASN A 131 3.78 14.90 12.86
N ARG A 132 4.61 15.65 13.59
CA ARG A 132 4.27 16.22 14.90
C ARG A 132 3.74 17.64 14.69
N VAL A 133 2.53 17.90 15.19
CA VAL A 133 1.86 19.19 15.13
C VAL A 133 1.87 19.78 16.53
N ILE A 134 2.55 20.92 16.69
CA ILE A 134 2.67 21.62 17.96
C ILE A 134 1.60 22.71 18.00
N VAL A 135 0.71 22.62 18.98
CA VAL A 135 -0.39 23.56 19.17
C VAL A 135 -0.34 24.19 20.55
N ALA A 136 -0.82 25.41 20.66
CA ALA A 136 -1.07 26.08 21.94
C ALA A 136 -2.56 26.31 22.11
N THR A 137 -3.11 25.84 23.23
CA THR A 137 -4.47 26.16 23.64
C THR A 137 -4.53 27.56 24.25
N ARG A 138 -5.65 28.25 24.03
CA ARG A 138 -5.93 29.58 24.57
C ARG A 138 -7.34 29.63 25.19
N GLY A 139 -7.58 30.62 26.04
CA GLY A 139 -8.88 30.87 26.66
C GLY A 139 -9.24 29.87 27.76
N ALA A 140 -10.52 29.52 27.86
CA ALA A 140 -11.02 28.59 28.89
C ALA A 140 -10.38 27.18 28.80
N CYS A 141 -9.95 26.78 27.60
CA CYS A 141 -9.30 25.50 27.37
C CYS A 141 -7.92 25.40 28.03
N ALA A 142 -7.16 26.49 28.13
CA ALA A 142 -5.80 26.46 28.69
C ALA A 142 -5.75 26.23 30.21
N THR A 143 -6.82 26.58 30.93
CA THR A 143 -6.85 26.54 32.41
C THR A 143 -7.53 25.28 32.95
N CYS A 144 -8.29 24.56 32.12
CA CYS A 144 -9.05 23.40 32.54
C CYS A 144 -8.24 22.11 32.39
N LYS A 145 -7.53 21.71 33.46
CA LYS A 145 -6.75 20.45 33.49
C LYS A 145 -7.55 19.19 33.15
N ALA A 146 -8.87 19.21 33.42
CA ALA A 146 -9.77 18.12 33.06
C ALA A 146 -10.11 18.08 31.56
N ALA A 147 -10.02 19.22 30.86
CA ALA A 147 -10.31 19.33 29.42
C ALA A 147 -9.08 19.11 28.53
N ASN A 148 -7.85 19.25 29.05
CA ASN A 148 -6.64 19.12 28.21
C ASN A 148 -6.54 17.75 27.50
N ILE A 149 -6.91 16.65 28.18
CA ILE A 149 -6.83 15.30 27.59
C ILE A 149 -7.89 15.12 26.51
N THR A 150 -9.12 15.56 26.76
CA THR A 150 -10.24 15.39 25.81
C THR A 150 -10.06 16.28 24.58
N LEU A 151 -9.57 17.50 24.76
CA LEU A 151 -9.28 18.44 23.69
C LEU A 151 -8.13 17.95 22.81
N LYS A 152 -7.04 17.47 23.41
CA LYS A 152 -5.92 16.87 22.66
C LYS A 152 -6.40 15.72 21.77
N ASN A 153 -7.19 14.81 22.33
CA ASN A 153 -7.72 13.66 21.59
C ASN A 153 -8.68 14.10 20.47
N PHE A 154 -9.51 15.11 20.70
CA PHE A 154 -10.42 15.65 19.70
C PHE A 154 -9.65 16.26 18.52
N VAL A 155 -8.68 17.13 18.81
CA VAL A 155 -7.84 17.79 17.79
C VAL A 155 -7.03 16.75 17.01
N GLU A 156 -6.44 15.77 17.70
CA GLU A 156 -5.70 14.68 17.06
C GLU A 156 -6.59 13.83 16.15
N HIS A 157 -7.80 13.46 16.60
CA HIS A 157 -8.73 12.69 15.78
C HIS A 157 -9.14 13.45 14.52
N ARG A 158 -9.50 14.73 14.64
CA ARG A 158 -9.92 15.55 13.50
C ARG A 158 -8.80 15.78 12.49
N LEU A 159 -7.58 16.04 12.95
CA LEU A 159 -6.42 16.18 12.06
C LEU A 159 -6.07 14.85 11.37
N LYS A 160 -6.20 13.71 12.06
CA LYS A 160 -5.99 12.39 11.45
C LYS A 160 -7.01 12.04 10.38
N GLU A 161 -8.28 12.40 10.62
CA GLU A 161 -9.40 12.15 9.73
C GLU A 161 -9.28 12.95 8.42
N LEU A 162 -8.93 14.24 8.52
CA LEU A 162 -9.00 15.18 7.39
C LEU A 162 -7.66 15.36 6.66
N VAL A 163 -6.52 15.15 7.33
CA VAL A 163 -5.19 15.42 6.76
C VAL A 163 -4.42 14.13 6.51
N SER A 164 -4.04 13.41 7.57
CA SER A 164 -3.23 12.19 7.48
C SER A 164 -3.29 11.39 8.78
N PRO A 165 -3.47 10.06 8.71
CA PRO A 165 -3.57 9.21 9.91
C PRO A 165 -2.29 9.16 10.75
N ASP A 166 -1.15 9.57 10.17
CA ASP A 166 0.16 9.50 10.81
C ASP A 166 0.49 10.73 11.68
N LEU A 167 -0.42 11.72 11.75
CA LEU A 167 -0.20 12.96 12.51
C LEU A 167 -0.32 12.72 14.02
N THR A 168 0.58 13.32 14.79
CA THR A 168 0.54 13.33 16.26
C THR A 168 0.49 14.76 16.75
N VAL A 169 -0.39 15.05 17.70
CA VAL A 169 -0.57 16.40 18.25
C VAL A 169 0.12 16.50 19.60
N GLU A 170 0.88 17.58 19.79
CA GLU A 170 1.51 17.93 21.06
C GLU A 170 1.11 19.34 21.47
N GLU A 171 0.82 19.50 22.75
CA GLU A 171 0.45 20.78 23.33
C GLU A 171 1.68 21.39 23.99
N GLU A 172 2.07 22.59 23.55
CA GLU A 172 2.99 23.43 24.30
C GLU A 172 2.20 24.44 25.13
N ALA A 173 2.27 24.28 26.46
CA ALA A 173 1.76 25.28 27.39
C ALA A 173 2.71 26.49 27.36
N LYS A 174 2.14 27.67 27.15
CA LYS A 174 2.87 28.94 27.20
C LYS A 174 3.00 29.45 28.64
#